data_AF-A0A7C0YD96-F1
#
_entry.id   AF-A0A7C0YD96-F1
#
_cell.length_a   1.000
_cell.length_b   1.000
_cell.length_c   1.000
_cell.angle_alpha   90.00
_cell.angle_beta   90.00
_cell.angle_gamma   90.00
#
_symmetry.space_group_name_H-M   'P 1'
#
loop_
_entity.id
_entity.type
_entity.pdbx_description
1 polymer ?
#
loop_
_entity_poly.entity_id
_entity_poly.type
_entity_poly.pdbx_seq_one_letter_code
_entity_poly.pdbx_strand_id
1 'polypeptide(L)'
;IIKPQDIPPPYNESVEGRERLPKAFFSDSLKDAKREFEKAFLEAKLRQYNWNISQTAEAIGIERSNLHKKIKAYGLEEARA
;
A
#
# COMPACT_ATOMS: atom_id res chain seq x y z
N ILE A 1 -16.93 -34.38 12.54
CA ILE A 1 -16.49 -33.47 11.45
C ILE A 1 -15.44 -32.57 12.06
N ILE A 2 -14.19 -32.69 11.62
CA ILE A 2 -13.08 -31.87 12.11
C ILE A 2 -13.22 -30.48 11.46
N LYS A 3 -13.22 -29.42 12.27
CA LYS A 3 -13.34 -28.01 11.83
C LYS A 3 -11.94 -27.38 11.74
N PRO A 4 -11.75 -26.30 10.97
CA PRO A 4 -10.45 -25.60 10.86
C PRO A 4 -9.86 -25.13 12.19
N GLN A 5 -10.72 -24.88 13.19
CA GLN A 5 -10.36 -24.50 14.56
C GLN A 5 -9.81 -25.65 15.42
N ASP A 6 -9.93 -26.90 14.98
CA ASP A 6 -9.48 -28.09 15.73
C ASP A 6 -8.01 -28.46 15.40
N ILE A 7 -7.33 -27.67 14.57
CA ILE A 7 -5.94 -27.91 14.17
C ILE A 7 -4.99 -27.17 15.14
N PRO A 8 -4.10 -27.87 15.85
CA PRO A 8 -3.18 -27.25 16.80
C PRO A 8 -2.05 -26.45 16.11
N PRO A 9 -1.55 -25.35 16.72
CA PRO A 9 -0.35 -24.66 16.25
C PRO A 9 0.85 -25.63 16.17
N PRO A 10 1.74 -25.54 15.15
CA PRO A 10 1.82 -24.54 14.07
C PRO A 10 1.02 -24.90 12.80
N TYR A 11 0.33 -26.04 12.76
CA TYR A 11 -0.34 -26.54 11.56
C TYR A 11 -1.70 -25.88 11.27
N ASN A 12 -2.13 -24.93 12.11
CA ASN A 12 -3.26 -24.04 11.82
C ASN A 12 -2.88 -22.97 10.76
N GLU A 13 -2.32 -23.41 9.64
CA GLU A 13 -1.78 -22.58 8.55
C GLU A 13 -2.85 -21.75 7.80
N SER A 14 -4.08 -21.70 8.31
CA SER A 14 -5.15 -20.86 7.74
C SER A 14 -5.36 -19.52 8.45
N VAL A 15 -4.68 -19.26 9.57
CA VAL A 15 -4.92 -18.02 10.35
C VAL A 15 -3.75 -17.03 10.30
N GLU A 16 -2.51 -17.48 10.13
CA GLU A 16 -1.34 -16.56 10.18
C GLU A 16 -0.66 -16.31 8.82
N GLY A 17 -0.95 -17.12 7.80
CA GLY A 17 -0.38 -16.98 6.45
C GLY A 17 -1.20 -16.12 5.47
N ARG A 18 -2.39 -15.67 5.85
CA ARG A 18 -3.02 -14.51 5.17
C ARG A 18 -2.36 -13.24 5.67
N GLU A 19 -1.04 -13.16 5.52
CA GLU A 19 -0.33 -11.90 5.48
C GLU A 19 -1.14 -11.00 4.56
N ARG A 20 -1.62 -9.89 5.13
CA ARG A 20 -2.56 -8.93 4.55
C ARG A 20 -2.26 -8.73 3.07
N LEU A 21 -2.98 -9.45 2.20
CA LEU A 21 -2.89 -9.20 0.78
C LEU A 21 -3.20 -7.72 0.57
N PRO A 22 -2.36 -6.98 -0.18
CA PRO A 22 -2.58 -5.56 -0.40
C PRO A 22 -4.00 -5.33 -0.89
N LYS A 23 -4.69 -4.30 -0.39
CA LYS A 23 -6.09 -4.00 -0.78
C LYS A 23 -6.27 -3.92 -2.31
N ALA A 24 -5.20 -3.54 -3.03
CA ALA A 24 -5.08 -3.59 -4.47
C ALA A 24 -5.47 -4.94 -5.13
N PHE A 25 -5.27 -6.07 -4.45
CA PHE A 25 -5.63 -7.39 -4.98
C PHE A 25 -7.11 -7.76 -4.80
N PHE A 26 -7.84 -7.00 -3.98
CA PHE A 26 -9.29 -7.15 -3.78
C PHE A 26 -10.10 -6.17 -4.63
N SER A 27 -9.45 -5.37 -5.47
CA SER A 27 -10.12 -4.38 -6.31
C SER A 27 -10.81 -5.02 -7.52
N ASP A 28 -12.02 -4.55 -7.84
CA ASP A 28 -12.89 -5.07 -8.91
C ASP A 28 -12.33 -4.82 -10.34
N SER A 29 -11.31 -3.97 -10.47
CA SER A 29 -10.72 -3.58 -11.74
C SER A 29 -9.23 -3.27 -11.62
N LEU A 30 -8.46 -3.60 -12.67
CA LEU A 30 -7.01 -3.32 -12.75
C LEU A 30 -6.67 -1.84 -12.52
N LYS A 31 -7.54 -0.93 -12.97
CA LYS A 31 -7.37 0.51 -12.75
C LYS A 31 -7.42 0.88 -11.26
N ASP A 32 -8.28 0.21 -10.52
CA ASP A 32 -8.52 0.46 -9.10
C ASP A 32 -7.42 -0.21 -8.25
N ALA A 33 -7.03 -1.43 -8.61
CA ALA A 33 -5.86 -2.13 -8.07
C ALA A 33 -4.58 -1.28 -8.20
N LYS A 34 -4.33 -0.75 -9.40
CA LYS A 34 -3.18 0.12 -9.68
C LYS A 34 -3.23 1.39 -8.83
N ARG A 35 -4.41 1.99 -8.64
CA ARG A 35 -4.58 3.18 -7.80
C ARG A 35 -4.21 2.89 -6.35
N GLU A 36 -4.69 1.80 -5.78
CA GLU A 36 -4.38 1.41 -4.40
C GLU A 36 -2.90 1.09 -4.22
N PHE A 37 -2.29 0.39 -5.18
CA PHE A 37 -0.85 0.14 -5.18
C PHE A 37 -0.05 1.44 -5.26
N GLU A 38 -0.35 2.33 -6.22
CA GLU A 38 0.35 3.62 -6.35
C GLU A 38 0.22 4.45 -5.08
N LYS A 39 -0.98 4.48 -4.47
CA LYS A 39 -1.20 5.19 -3.19
C LYS A 39 -0.29 4.64 -2.09
N ALA A 40 -0.28 3.33 -1.88
CA ALA A 40 0.54 2.68 -0.85
C ALA A 40 2.04 2.86 -1.12
N PHE A 41 2.46 2.78 -2.38
CA PHE A 41 3.85 2.99 -2.78
C PHE A 41 4.32 4.43 -2.53
N LEU A 42 3.52 5.43 -2.94
CA LEU A 42 3.83 6.84 -2.67
C LEU A 42 3.85 7.11 -1.16
N GLU A 43 2.88 6.61 -0.40
CA GLU A 43 2.85 6.79 1.07
C GLU A 43 4.11 6.24 1.73
N ALA A 44 4.51 5.01 1.39
CA ALA A 44 5.71 4.39 1.94
C ALA A 44 6.97 5.18 1.60
N LYS A 45 7.09 5.65 0.35
CA LYS A 45 8.24 6.45 -0.09
C LYS A 45 8.27 7.83 0.56
N LEU A 46 7.12 8.50 0.66
CA LEU A 46 7.02 9.78 1.35
C LEU A 46 7.40 9.65 2.82
N ARG A 47 6.91 8.62 3.53
CA ARG A 47 7.30 8.36 4.92
C ARG A 47 8.80 8.10 5.07
N GLN A 48 9.39 7.31 4.17
CA GLN A 48 10.83 7.02 4.14
C GLN A 48 11.69 8.28 4.01
N TYR A 49 11.18 9.33 3.35
CA TYR A 49 11.87 10.60 3.16
C TYR A 49 11.27 11.75 4.00
N ASN A 50 10.63 11.44 5.14
CA ASN A 50 10.04 12.44 6.04
C ASN A 50 9.11 13.45 5.34
N TRP A 51 8.32 12.98 4.38
CA TRP A 51 7.42 13.79 3.55
C TRP A 51 8.13 14.85 2.69
N ASN A 52 9.44 14.70 2.45
CA ASN A 52 10.18 15.57 1.55
C ASN A 52 9.85 15.20 0.09
N ILE A 53 8.94 15.97 -0.52
CA ILE A 53 8.47 15.75 -1.89
C ILE A 53 9.62 15.84 -2.90
N SER A 54 10.56 16.76 -2.72
CA SER A 54 11.69 16.93 -3.65
C SER A 54 12.61 15.71 -3.62
N GLN A 55 13.00 15.27 -2.42
CA GLN A 55 13.86 14.10 -2.25
C GLN A 55 13.14 12.81 -2.68
N THR A 56 11.84 12.70 -2.41
CA THR A 56 11.04 11.55 -2.85
C THR A 56 10.92 11.49 -4.38
N ALA A 57 10.68 12.63 -5.03
CA ALA A 57 10.58 12.74 -6.48
C ALA A 57 11.88 12.34 -7.17
N GLU A 58 13.01 12.84 -6.67
CA GLU A 58 14.34 12.47 -7.15
C GLU A 58 14.62 10.96 -6.94
N ALA A 59 14.30 10.42 -5.76
CA ALA A 59 14.54 9.02 -5.43
C ALA A 59 13.69 8.02 -6.22
N ILE A 60 12.48 8.37 -6.63
CA ILE A 60 11.61 7.51 -7.45
C ILE A 60 11.67 7.88 -8.95
N GLY A 61 12.50 8.85 -9.33
CA GLY A 61 12.75 9.23 -10.72
C GLY A 61 11.57 9.92 -11.42
N ILE A 62 10.77 10.69 -10.70
CA ILE A 62 9.65 11.45 -11.28
C ILE A 62 9.80 12.94 -11.04
N GLU A 63 9.19 13.76 -11.90
CA GLU A 63 9.16 15.21 -11.67
C GLU A 63 8.38 15.56 -10.40
N ARG A 64 8.93 16.50 -9.61
CA ARG A 64 8.29 17.05 -8.41
C ARG A 64 6.86 17.51 -8.65
N SER A 65 6.60 18.20 -9.76
CA SER A 65 5.27 18.71 -10.13
C SER A 65 4.28 17.58 -10.38
N ASN A 66 4.73 16.46 -10.97
CA ASN A 66 3.91 15.29 -11.21
C ASN A 66 3.66 14.50 -9.92
N LEU A 67 4.68 14.36 -9.06
CA LEU A 67 4.52 13.77 -7.73
C LEU A 67 3.48 14.55 -6.93
N HIS A 68 3.57 15.88 -6.88
CA HIS A 68 2.63 16.73 -6.16
C HIS A 68 1.18 16.54 -6.65
N LYS A 69 0.97 16.48 -7.98
CA LYS A 69 -0.35 16.18 -8.56
C LYS A 69 -0.84 14.80 -8.16
N LYS A 70 0.02 13.78 -8.14
CA LYS A 70 -0.33 12.42 -7.71
C LYS A 70 -0.70 12.36 -6.23
N ILE A 71 0.06 13.01 -5.35
CA ILE A 71 -0.22 13.09 -3.91
C ILE A 71 -1.62 13.67 -3.67
N LYS A 72 -1.93 14.79 -4.33
CA LYS A 72 -3.24 15.43 -4.28
C LYS A 72 -4.35 14.55 -4.86
N ALA A 73 -4.12 13.92 -6.01
CA ALA A 73 -5.08 13.04 -6.67
C ALA A 73 -5.42 11.79 -5.84
N TYR A 74 -4.47 11.27 -5.05
CA TYR A 74 -4.67 10.11 -4.18
C TYR A 74 -5.06 10.46 -2.74
N GLY A 75 -5.21 11.75 -2.41
CA GLY A 75 -5.56 12.21 -1.06
C GLY A 75 -4.49 11.90 -0.01
N LEU A 76 -3.22 11.85 -0.42
CA LEU A 76 -2.10 11.53 0.48
C LEU A 76 -1.66 12.73 1.33
N GLU A 77 -2.16 13.94 1.05
CA GLU A 77 -1.85 15.15 1.84
C GLU A 77 -2.36 15.05 3.28
N GLU A 78 -3.49 14.37 3.50
CA GLU A 78 -4.09 14.16 4.84
C GLU A 78 -3.38 13.06 5.64
N ALA A 79 -2.66 12.15 4.98
CA ALA A 79 -1.91 11.09 5.64
C ALA A 79 -0.62 11.59 6.34
N ARG A 80 -0.32 12.89 6.21
CA ARG A 80 0.74 13.61 6.93
C ARG A 80 0.34 13.98 8.36
N ALA A 81 -0.96 13.98 8.68
CA ALA A 81 -1.51 14.37 9.98
C ALA A 81 -1.34 13.29 11.07
#